data_AF-A0A960MQN1-F1
#
_entry.id   AF-A0A960MQN1-F1
#
_cell.length_a   1.000
_cell.length_b   1.000
_cell.length_c   1.000
_cell.angle_alpha   90.00
_cell.angle_beta   90.00
_cell.angle_gamma   90.00
#
_symmetry.space_group_name_H-M   'P 1'
#
loop_
_entity.id
_entity.type
_entity.pdbx_description
1 polymer ?
#
loop_
_entity_poly.entity_id
_entity_poly.type
_entity_poly.pdbx_seq_one_letter_code
_entity_poly.pdbx_strand_id
1 'polypeptide(L)'
;MKAAVICSKGIGDGLMMMVASHHLQLEGYEVTTFQDHLHELASFFPGHHFAKRTDSLDLHAFDRIILQNDNSPLSYAIIDHYRSKLSVFYANYEKGKHRPLTSLDRVFDR
;
A
#
# COMPACT_ATOMS: atom_id res chain seq x y z
N MET A 1 -13.92 9.52 -3.12
CA MET A 1 -13.19 8.37 -3.71
C MET A 1 -12.45 7.66 -2.60
N LYS A 2 -12.26 6.35 -2.68
CA LYS A 2 -11.61 5.55 -1.63
C LYS A 2 -10.26 5.06 -2.09
N ALA A 3 -9.24 5.16 -1.24
CA ALA A 3 -7.92 4.60 -1.51
C ALA A 3 -7.45 3.66 -0.40
N ALA A 4 -6.78 2.59 -0.79
CA ALA A 4 -6.13 1.66 0.12
C ALA A 4 -4.61 1.82 0.04
N VAL A 5 -3.96 1.88 1.19
CA VAL A 5 -2.50 1.81 1.30
C VAL A 5 -2.14 0.56 2.07
N ILE A 6 -1.45 -0.39 1.44
CA ILE A 6 -1.06 -1.66 2.04
C ILE A 6 0.45 -1.62 2.31
N CYS A 7 0.79 -1.59 3.58
CA CYS A 7 2.18 -1.51 4.04
C CYS A 7 2.84 -2.89 4.06
N SER A 8 4.17 -2.94 4.07
CA SER A 8 4.89 -4.14 4.49
C SER A 8 4.58 -4.49 5.96
N LYS A 9 5.01 -5.65 6.45
CA LYS A 9 4.82 -6.04 7.86
C LYS A 9 5.64 -5.16 8.82
N GLY A 10 6.74 -4.56 8.36
CA GLY A 10 7.63 -3.75 9.19
C GLY A 10 7.04 -2.38 9.52
N ILE A 11 7.29 -1.89 10.74
CA ILE A 11 6.80 -0.56 11.17
C ILE A 11 7.49 0.60 10.45
N GLY A 12 8.80 0.52 10.21
CA GLY A 12 9.55 1.58 9.52
C GLY A 12 9.06 1.79 8.08
N ASP A 13 8.80 0.68 7.40
CA ASP A 13 8.16 0.65 6.08
C ASP A 13 6.73 1.23 6.12
N GLY A 14 5.95 0.87 7.15
CA GLY A 14 4.62 1.44 7.38
C GLY A 14 4.63 2.97 7.55
N LEU A 15 5.63 3.51 8.25
CA LEU A 15 5.82 4.95 8.39
C LEU A 15 6.14 5.64 7.06
N MET A 16 6.96 5.03 6.20
CA MET A 16 7.20 5.57 4.85
C MET A 16 5.91 5.61 4.04
N MET A 17 5.08 4.56 4.14
CA MET A 17 3.80 4.50 3.42
C MET A 17 2.77 5.51 3.93
N MET A 18 2.97 6.12 5.11
CA MET A 18 2.17 7.26 5.53
C MET A 18 2.33 8.48 4.64
N VAL A 19 3.47 8.65 3.97
CA VAL A 19 3.65 9.74 2.98
C VAL A 19 2.68 9.55 1.82
N ALA A 20 2.56 8.32 1.32
CA ALA A 20 1.61 8.00 0.25
C ALA A 20 0.16 8.16 0.72
N SER A 21 -0.14 7.69 1.94
CA SER A 21 -1.46 7.85 2.58
C SER A 21 -1.85 9.33 2.69
N HIS A 22 -0.93 10.18 3.13
CA HIS A 22 -1.18 11.60 3.33
C HIS A 22 -1.37 12.35 2.00
N HIS A 23 -0.55 12.05 0.99
CA HIS A 23 -0.72 12.61 -0.34
C HIS A 23 -2.09 12.29 -0.95
N LEU A 24 -2.56 11.04 -0.80
CA LEU A 24 -3.89 10.65 -1.28
C LEU A 24 -5.01 11.41 -0.54
N GLN A 25 -4.86 11.66 0.76
CA GLN A 25 -5.82 12.48 1.50
C GLN A 25 -5.86 13.92 1.00
N LEU A 26 -4.70 14.52 0.72
CA LEU A 26 -4.62 15.87 0.14
C LEU A 26 -5.24 15.93 -1.27
N GLU A 27 -5.23 14.82 -2.01
CA GLU A 27 -5.96 14.65 -3.28
C GLU A 27 -7.48 14.42 -3.10
N GLY A 28 -7.98 14.36 -1.87
CA GLY A 28 -9.41 14.21 -1.55
C GLY A 28 -9.90 12.77 -1.45
N TYR A 29 -9.00 11.79 -1.32
CA TYR A 29 -9.39 10.40 -1.06
C TYR A 29 -9.71 10.15 0.42
N GLU A 30 -10.71 9.31 0.67
CA GLU A 30 -10.86 8.61 1.95
C GLU A 30 -9.86 7.44 1.97
N VAL A 31 -8.82 7.53 2.80
CA VAL A 31 -7.70 6.59 2.78
C VAL A 31 -7.75 5.63 3.96
N THR A 32 -7.71 4.33 3.68
CA THR A 32 -7.50 3.28 4.68
C THR A 32 -6.08 2.73 4.55
N THR A 33 -5.30 2.80 5.63
CA THR A 33 -3.93 2.27 5.69
C THR A 33 -3.92 0.93 6.43
N PHE A 34 -3.52 -0.13 5.76
CA PHE A 34 -3.49 -1.50 6.26
C PHE A 34 -2.12 -1.85 6.85
N GLN A 35 -2.02 -1.83 8.18
CA GLN A 35 -0.82 -2.18 8.94
C GLN A 35 -1.21 -2.50 10.41
N ASP A 36 -0.59 -3.51 11.00
CA ASP A 36 -1.05 -4.09 12.28
C ASP A 36 -0.85 -3.20 13.52
N HIS A 37 0.20 -2.38 13.53
CA HIS A 37 0.69 -1.59 14.67
C HIS A 37 0.54 -0.07 14.50
N LEU A 38 0.32 0.42 13.28
CA LEU A 38 0.34 1.86 12.96
C LEU A 38 -0.81 2.63 13.61
N HIS A 39 -1.89 1.92 13.97
CA HIS A 39 -3.00 2.48 14.74
C HIS A 39 -2.57 3.05 16.10
N GLU A 40 -1.47 2.56 16.69
CA GLU A 40 -0.89 3.12 17.92
C GLU A 40 -0.38 4.56 17.73
N LEU A 41 -0.10 4.95 16.48
CA LEU A 41 0.36 6.29 16.11
C LEU A 41 -0.77 7.18 15.60
N ALA A 42 -2.04 6.78 15.73
CA ALA A 42 -3.16 7.51 15.15
C ALA A 42 -3.25 8.98 15.62
N SER A 43 -2.81 9.29 16.84
CA SER A 43 -2.75 10.66 17.35
C SER A 43 -1.77 11.56 16.60
N PHE A 44 -0.76 11.00 15.93
CA PHE A 44 0.20 11.73 15.10
C PHE A 44 -0.31 11.94 13.67
N PHE A 45 -1.36 11.22 13.27
CA PHE A 45 -1.92 11.22 11.91
C PHE A 45 -3.43 11.50 11.95
N PRO A 46 -3.85 12.69 12.41
CA PRO A 46 -5.27 13.02 12.52
C PRO A 46 -5.97 12.92 11.16
N GLY A 47 -7.14 12.29 11.14
CA GLY A 47 -7.93 12.07 9.94
C GLY A 47 -7.54 10.85 9.11
N HIS A 48 -6.47 10.14 9.44
CA HIS A 48 -6.13 8.86 8.81
C HIS A 48 -6.91 7.69 9.41
N HIS A 49 -7.36 6.76 8.57
CA HIS A 49 -7.98 5.52 9.00
C HIS A 49 -6.98 4.37 8.91
N PHE A 50 -6.91 3.55 9.96
CA PHE A 50 -6.04 2.40 10.04
C PHE A 50 -6.85 1.12 10.16
N ALA A 51 -6.39 0.06 9.49
CA ALA A 51 -6.94 -1.27 9.58
C ALA A 51 -5.81 -2.29 9.70
N LYS A 52 -6.10 -3.46 10.29
CA LYS A 52 -5.12 -4.55 10.35
C LYS A 52 -4.84 -5.12 8.97
N ARG A 53 -3.60 -5.54 8.74
CA ARG A 53 -3.21 -6.24 7.52
C ARG A 53 -3.41 -7.75 7.73
N THR A 54 -4.57 -8.24 7.34
CA THR A 54 -4.88 -9.68 7.34
C THR A 54 -4.27 -10.38 6.13
N ASP A 55 -4.16 -11.72 6.18
CA ASP A 55 -3.63 -12.53 5.06
C ASP A 55 -4.50 -12.51 3.80
N SER A 56 -5.73 -12.00 3.91
CA SER A 56 -6.63 -11.71 2.79
C SER A 56 -7.26 -10.32 2.99
N LEU A 57 -7.40 -9.58 1.90
CA LEU A 57 -8.03 -8.26 1.88
C LEU A 57 -8.99 -8.15 0.70
N ASP A 58 -10.24 -7.80 0.96
CA ASP A 58 -11.18 -7.36 -0.08
C ASP A 58 -10.91 -5.89 -0.39
N LEU A 59 -10.43 -5.63 -1.60
CA LEU A 59 -10.09 -4.29 -2.06
C LEU A 59 -10.99 -3.82 -3.21
N HIS A 60 -12.12 -4.49 -3.46
CA HIS A 60 -13.03 -4.13 -4.55
C HIS A 60 -13.61 -2.72 -4.39
N ALA A 61 -13.92 -2.32 -3.15
CA ALA A 61 -14.50 -1.01 -2.84
C ALA A 61 -13.56 0.19 -2.98
N PHE A 62 -12.25 -0.02 -3.21
CA PHE A 62 -11.28 1.06 -3.35
C PHE A 62 -11.07 1.43 -4.82
N ASP A 63 -11.07 2.73 -5.12
CA ASP A 63 -10.82 3.26 -6.46
C ASP A 63 -9.32 3.23 -6.79
N ARG A 64 -8.47 3.36 -5.77
CA ARG A 64 -7.01 3.37 -5.92
C ARG A 64 -6.34 2.52 -4.85
N ILE A 65 -5.31 1.78 -5.24
CA ILE A 65 -4.56 0.91 -4.33
C ILE A 65 -3.08 1.24 -4.48
N ILE A 66 -2.42 1.47 -3.35
CA ILE A 66 -0.96 1.53 -3.26
C ILE A 66 -0.50 0.35 -2.41
N LEU A 67 0.37 -0.49 -2.96
CA LEU A 67 0.95 -1.63 -2.26
C LEU A 67 2.46 -1.44 -2.14
N GLN A 68 2.98 -1.52 -0.93
CA GLN A 68 4.41 -1.77 -0.73
C GLN A 68 4.70 -3.26 -0.90
N ASN A 69 5.43 -3.63 -1.95
CA ASN A 69 5.74 -5.03 -2.18
C ASN A 69 6.78 -5.53 -1.17
N ASP A 70 6.44 -6.60 -0.47
CA ASP A 70 7.29 -7.29 0.50
C ASP A 70 7.55 -8.76 0.11
N ASN A 71 7.25 -9.14 -1.14
CA ASN A 71 7.37 -10.49 -1.67
C ASN A 71 6.51 -11.55 -0.96
N SER A 72 5.52 -11.13 -0.17
CA SER A 72 4.60 -12.07 0.48
C SER A 72 3.55 -12.63 -0.50
N PRO A 73 2.96 -13.81 -0.19
CA PRO A 73 1.84 -14.35 -0.96
C PRO A 73 0.68 -13.36 -1.11
N LEU A 74 0.36 -12.60 -0.05
CA LEU A 74 -0.64 -11.55 -0.10
C LEU A 74 -0.29 -10.47 -1.14
N SER A 75 0.94 -9.98 -1.14
CA SER A 75 1.38 -8.94 -2.09
C SER A 75 1.23 -9.43 -3.54
N TYR A 76 1.64 -10.67 -3.84
CA TYR A 76 1.43 -11.23 -5.17
C TYR A 76 -0.05 -11.41 -5.52
N ALA A 77 -0.87 -11.89 -4.57
CA ALA A 77 -2.31 -12.01 -4.78
C ALA A 77 -2.96 -10.65 -5.11
N ILE A 78 -2.59 -9.58 -4.39
CA ILE A 78 -3.08 -8.23 -4.65
C ILE A 78 -2.64 -7.76 -6.05
N ILE A 79 -1.37 -7.99 -6.42
CA ILE A 79 -0.85 -7.60 -7.74
C ILE A 79 -1.61 -8.28 -8.86
N ASP A 80 -1.86 -9.58 -8.73
CA ASP A 80 -2.51 -10.37 -9.77
C ASP A 80 -4.00 -10.02 -9.90
N HIS A 81 -4.70 -9.68 -8.79
CA HIS A 81 -6.14 -9.40 -8.82
C HIS A 81 -6.51 -7.94 -9.13
N TYR A 82 -5.69 -6.97 -8.72
CA TYR A 82 -6.08 -5.56 -8.73
C TYR A 82 -5.25 -4.67 -9.67
N ARG A 83 -4.54 -5.27 -10.63
CA ARG A 83 -3.51 -4.60 -11.42
C ARG A 83 -3.96 -3.28 -12.08
N SER A 84 -5.21 -3.20 -12.54
CA SER A 84 -5.74 -2.03 -13.26
C SER A 84 -5.84 -0.75 -12.42
N LYS A 85 -5.89 -0.87 -11.09
CA LYS A 85 -6.01 0.25 -10.14
C LYS A 85 -4.90 0.28 -9.09
N LEU A 86 -3.82 -0.46 -9.35
CA LEU A 86 -2.73 -0.71 -8.41
C LEU A 86 -1.45 0.01 -8.83
N SER A 87 -0.90 0.78 -7.89
CA SER A 87 0.49 1.23 -7.88
C SER A 87 1.30 0.36 -6.92
N VAL A 88 2.36 -0.29 -7.40
CA VAL A 88 3.25 -1.08 -6.55
C VAL A 88 4.54 -0.32 -6.27
N PHE A 89 4.90 -0.24 -5.00
CA PHE A 89 6.12 0.39 -4.51
C PHE A 89 7.12 -0.72 -4.19
N TYR A 90 8.20 -0.79 -4.97
CA TYR A 90 9.28 -1.76 -4.81
C TYR A 90 10.48 -1.09 -4.14
N ALA A 91 10.86 -1.58 -2.95
CA ALA A 91 12.11 -1.18 -2.34
C ALA A 91 13.33 -1.72 -3.12
N ASN A 92 13.21 -2.92 -3.68
CA ASN A 92 14.15 -3.51 -4.64
C ASN A 92 13.33 -4.23 -5.71
N TYR A 93 13.55 -3.91 -6.98
CA TYR A 93 12.91 -4.61 -8.10
C TYR A 93 13.86 -5.60 -8.78
N GLU A 94 13.40 -6.82 -9.01
CA GLU A 94 14.17 -7.88 -9.66
C GLU A 94 13.41 -8.44 -10.86
N LYS A 95 13.94 -8.17 -12.06
CA LYS A 95 13.38 -8.71 -13.31
C LYS A 95 13.46 -10.24 -13.28
N GLY A 96 12.31 -10.90 -13.47
CA GLY A 96 12.17 -12.36 -13.43
C GLY A 96 11.62 -12.92 -12.12
N LYS A 97 11.80 -12.20 -11.00
CA LYS A 97 11.15 -12.51 -9.71
C LYS A 97 9.83 -11.77 -9.57
N HIS A 98 9.79 -10.51 -10.01
CA HIS A 98 8.60 -9.65 -9.91
C HIS A 98 7.81 -9.59 -11.21
N ARG A 99 6.52 -9.24 -11.08
CA ARG A 99 5.65 -8.97 -12.23
C ARG A 99 6.18 -7.77 -13.06
N PRO A 100 5.86 -7.68 -14.36
CA PRO A 100 6.25 -6.53 -15.16
C PRO A 100 5.72 -5.22 -14.57
N LEU A 101 6.58 -4.21 -14.55
CA LEU A 101 6.25 -2.86 -14.09
C LEU A 101 5.19 -2.22 -15.00
N THR A 102 4.35 -1.36 -14.40
CA THR A 102 3.49 -0.41 -15.12
C THR A 102 3.97 1.01 -14.88
N SER A 103 3.42 1.98 -15.62
CA SER A 103 3.68 3.41 -15.40
C SER A 103 3.23 3.92 -14.03
N LEU A 104 2.37 3.16 -13.34
CA LEU A 104 1.84 3.48 -12.02
C LEU A 104 2.77 3.03 -10.88
N ASP A 105 3.72 2.14 -11.15
CA ASP A 105 4.63 1.61 -10.14
C ASP A 105 5.77 2.58 -9.83
N ARG A 106 6.38 2.38 -8.65
CA ARG A 106 7.56 3.11 -8.21
C ARG A 106 8.61 2.12 -7.73
N VAL A 107 9.84 2.34 -8.17
CA VAL A 107 11.00 1.55 -7.78
C VAL A 107 11.95 2.51 -7.08
N PHE A 108 12.37 2.15 -5.86
CA PHE A 108 13.24 2.97 -5.01
C PHE A 108 14.68 2.44 -4.98
N ASP A 109 15.10 1.75 -6.06
CA ASP A 109 16.41 1.10 -6.19
C ASP A 109 17.52 2.05 -5.70
N ARG A 110 18.24 1.61 -4.67
CA ARG A 110 19.47 2.24 -4.19
C ARG A 110 20.63 1.89 -5.09
#